data_AF-A0A6A1QAI9-F1
#
_entry.id   AF-A0A6A1QAI9-F1
#
_cell.length_a   1.000
_cell.length_b   1.000
_cell.length_c   1.000
_cell.angle_alpha   90.00
_cell.angle_beta   90.00
_cell.angle_gamma   90.00
#
_symmetry.space_group_name_H-M   'P 1'
#
loop_
_entity.id
_entity.type
_entity.pdbx_description
1 polymer ?
#
loop_
_entity_poly.entity_id
_entity_poly.type
_entity_poly.pdbx_seq_one_letter_code
_entity_poly.pdbx_strand_id
1 'polypeptide(L)'
;MYIPTGLDIETLYASSKEDPVVHLAEDAHKEPCFVYSQVGGNRTPLKQPVNNCDDTLMFEARFESGNLQKVVKVAEYEYQLTVRPDLFTNKHTQWYYFQVTNTQAGIVYRFTIINFTKPASLYNRGMHPLFYSENEANAHNIGWQRIGDQMKYYRNNQGQDGRHYFFLTWTFQCPHNKDTCYFAHCYPYTYTNLQEYLSSINNDPVQSKLCKICVLCHTITRNMMYVLTITTPLKNRVHPGETNSSWIMKGFLDYILGDSSDAQLLRDIFIFRVVPMLNPDGVIVGNYRCSLAGWDLNCNYTSLLKESFPSVWYTRNMICSKKENIFMYGCDDTCKFNIQKSKEGINRKGGNVENGNQEQLYHGGHFLWIHS
;
A
#
# COMPACT_ATOMS: atom_id res chain seq x y z
N MET A 1 22.15 22.54 -4.49
CA MET A 1 21.15 21.60 -3.93
C MET A 1 20.50 22.28 -2.74
N TYR A 2 19.19 22.09 -2.54
CA TYR A 2 18.50 22.52 -1.32
C TYR A 2 18.53 21.38 -0.30
N ILE A 3 18.72 21.71 0.98
CA ILE A 3 18.70 20.76 2.09
C ILE A 3 17.46 21.09 2.92
N PRO A 4 16.40 20.23 2.92
CA PRO A 4 15.20 20.47 3.72
C PRO A 4 15.55 20.54 5.21
N THR A 5 15.07 21.57 5.90
CA THR A 5 15.41 21.77 7.32
C THR A 5 14.38 21.12 8.26
N GLY A 6 13.17 20.84 7.76
CA GLY A 6 12.01 20.45 8.56
C GLY A 6 11.40 21.60 9.37
N LEU A 7 12.03 22.79 9.34
CA LEU A 7 11.60 24.04 9.97
C LEU A 7 11.02 25.04 8.95
N ASP A 8 10.87 24.61 7.70
CA ASP A 8 10.35 25.42 6.60
C ASP A 8 8.88 25.80 6.86
N ILE A 9 8.61 27.11 6.92
CA ILE A 9 7.29 27.66 7.25
C ILE A 9 6.34 27.59 6.04
N GLU A 10 5.06 27.37 6.32
CA GLU A 10 3.96 27.37 5.36
C GLU A 10 3.91 28.65 4.49
N THR A 11 3.71 28.48 3.18
CA THR A 11 3.47 29.58 2.25
C THR A 11 2.10 30.21 2.53
N LEU A 12 2.08 31.46 2.98
CA LEU A 12 0.85 32.23 3.19
C LEU A 12 0.27 32.69 1.84
N TYR A 13 -0.95 32.25 1.52
CA TYR A 13 -1.69 32.71 0.34
C TYR A 13 -2.53 33.96 0.68
N ALA A 14 -2.67 34.88 -0.28
CA ALA A 14 -3.38 36.14 -0.08
C ALA A 14 -4.91 35.98 -0.18
N SER A 15 -5.54 35.67 0.96
CA SER A 15 -6.99 35.47 1.06
C SER A 15 -7.80 36.67 0.54
N SER A 16 -8.70 36.41 -0.41
CA SER A 16 -9.71 37.36 -0.89
C SER A 16 -10.94 36.72 -1.57
N LYS A 17 -10.87 35.42 -1.92
CA LYS A 17 -11.98 34.57 -2.37
C LYS A 17 -11.79 33.16 -1.79
N GLU A 18 -12.85 32.35 -1.78
CA GLU A 18 -12.73 30.92 -1.47
C GLU A 18 -12.07 30.18 -2.64
N ASP A 19 -11.05 29.37 -2.35
CA ASP A 19 -10.30 28.64 -3.38
C ASP A 19 -11.16 27.50 -4.00
N PRO A 20 -11.22 27.38 -5.35
CA PRO A 20 -12.07 26.39 -6.00
C PRO A 20 -11.67 24.94 -5.69
N VAL A 21 -12.66 24.17 -5.24
CA VAL A 21 -12.56 22.72 -5.03
C VAL A 21 -12.71 22.00 -6.36
N VAL A 22 -11.60 21.50 -6.91
CA VAL A 22 -11.57 20.84 -8.24
C VAL A 22 -11.83 19.34 -8.17
N HIS A 23 -11.64 18.73 -6.99
CA HIS A 23 -12.02 17.35 -6.72
C HIS A 23 -12.47 17.22 -5.26
N LEU A 24 -13.53 16.46 -5.04
CA LEU A 24 -13.97 16.00 -3.73
C LEU A 24 -14.52 14.58 -3.89
N ALA A 25 -13.89 13.62 -3.23
CA ALA A 25 -14.45 12.30 -3.07
C ALA A 25 -15.68 12.40 -2.16
N GLU A 26 -16.79 11.82 -2.60
CA GLU A 26 -17.97 11.63 -1.77
C GLU A 26 -17.66 10.61 -0.65
N ASP A 27 -18.58 10.39 0.30
CA ASP A 27 -18.35 9.48 1.44
C ASP A 27 -18.01 8.06 0.95
N ALA A 28 -16.72 7.71 0.90
CA ALA A 28 -16.24 6.47 0.27
C ALA A 28 -16.87 5.21 0.88
N HIS A 29 -17.26 5.24 2.16
CA HIS A 29 -17.98 4.15 2.83
C HIS A 29 -19.44 3.96 2.37
N LYS A 30 -19.95 4.83 1.48
CA LYS A 30 -21.26 4.76 0.83
C LYS A 30 -21.17 4.42 -0.67
N GLU A 31 -20.02 4.63 -1.32
CA GLU A 31 -19.82 4.26 -2.73
C GLU A 31 -19.75 2.72 -2.89
N PRO A 32 -20.51 2.10 -3.82
CA PRO A 32 -20.61 0.63 -3.93
C PRO A 32 -19.29 -0.12 -4.10
N CYS A 33 -18.28 0.49 -4.73
CA CYS A 33 -16.95 -0.08 -4.96
C CYS A 33 -16.15 -0.35 -3.67
N PHE A 34 -16.45 0.35 -2.56
CA PHE A 34 -15.83 0.10 -1.26
C PHE A 34 -16.73 -0.76 -0.35
N VAL A 35 -18.05 -0.77 -0.57
CA VAL A 35 -19.00 -1.63 0.17
C VAL A 35 -18.92 -3.09 -0.30
N TYR A 36 -18.83 -3.31 -1.61
CA TYR A 36 -18.57 -4.61 -2.22
C TYR A 36 -17.29 -4.51 -3.03
N SER A 37 -16.17 -4.63 -2.32
CA SER A 37 -14.80 -4.66 -2.83
C SER A 37 -14.68 -5.59 -4.05
N GLN A 38 -14.55 -5.01 -5.24
CA GLN A 38 -14.47 -5.73 -6.51
C GLN A 38 -13.11 -5.57 -7.18
N VAL A 39 -12.66 -6.68 -7.78
CA VAL A 39 -11.51 -6.79 -8.67
C VAL A 39 -11.69 -5.83 -9.86
N GLY A 40 -10.72 -4.96 -10.10
CA GLY A 40 -10.81 -3.89 -11.11
C GLY A 40 -11.57 -2.62 -10.70
N GLY A 41 -12.00 -2.47 -9.44
CA GLY A 41 -12.52 -1.19 -8.91
C GLY A 41 -13.88 -0.73 -9.46
N ASN A 42 -14.14 0.58 -9.45
CA ASN A 42 -15.41 1.16 -9.90
C ASN A 42 -15.45 1.28 -11.44
N ARG A 43 -16.59 0.94 -12.05
CA ARG A 43 -16.81 1.03 -13.51
C ARG A 43 -17.68 2.20 -13.94
N THR A 44 -18.11 3.08 -13.03
CA THR A 44 -18.80 4.32 -13.40
C THR A 44 -17.85 5.26 -14.16
N PRO A 45 -18.29 5.91 -15.25
CA PRO A 45 -17.48 6.91 -15.94
C PRO A 45 -16.96 8.02 -15.02
N LEU A 46 -15.81 8.59 -15.42
CA LEU A 46 -15.25 9.76 -14.75
C LEU A 46 -16.16 10.98 -14.99
N LYS A 47 -16.29 11.87 -14.00
CA LYS A 47 -16.98 13.16 -14.19
C LYS A 47 -16.16 13.98 -15.21
N GLN A 48 -16.65 14.09 -16.44
CA GLN A 48 -16.00 14.86 -17.52
C GLN A 48 -15.97 16.38 -17.20
N PRO A 49 -15.05 17.16 -17.77
CA PRO A 49 -14.96 18.59 -17.49
C PRO A 49 -16.18 19.32 -18.06
N VAL A 50 -16.68 20.31 -17.33
CA VAL A 50 -17.92 21.03 -17.69
C VAL A 50 -17.71 21.93 -18.91
N ASN A 51 -16.48 22.34 -19.21
CA ASN A 51 -16.10 23.13 -20.38
C ASN A 51 -14.80 22.60 -21.02
N ASN A 52 -14.76 22.52 -22.36
CA ASN A 52 -13.59 22.06 -23.13
C ASN A 52 -12.44 23.08 -23.20
N CYS A 53 -12.59 24.26 -22.59
CA CYS A 53 -11.59 25.33 -22.53
C CYS A 53 -11.14 25.65 -21.10
N ASP A 54 -11.41 24.76 -20.14
CA ASP A 54 -10.82 24.84 -18.80
C ASP A 54 -9.49 24.07 -18.77
N ASP A 55 -8.40 24.78 -18.50
CA ASP A 55 -7.03 24.28 -18.42
C ASP A 55 -6.69 23.67 -17.04
N THR A 56 -7.68 23.59 -16.15
CA THR A 56 -7.55 23.02 -14.80
C THR A 56 -7.32 21.51 -14.85
N LEU A 57 -6.38 21.03 -14.03
CA LEU A 57 -6.11 19.59 -13.87
C LEU A 57 -7.32 18.88 -13.27
N MET A 58 -7.67 17.73 -13.85
CA MET A 58 -8.70 16.84 -13.33
C MET A 58 -8.06 15.72 -12.49
N PHE A 59 -8.71 15.31 -11.41
CA PHE A 59 -8.18 14.31 -10.47
C PHE A 59 -9.19 13.17 -10.24
N GLU A 60 -8.70 11.95 -10.11
CA GLU A 60 -9.51 10.76 -9.80
C GLU A 60 -8.75 9.77 -8.89
N ALA A 61 -9.48 9.04 -8.04
CA ALA A 61 -8.96 7.96 -7.20
C ALA A 61 -9.94 6.80 -6.95
N ARG A 62 -11.10 6.75 -7.64
CA ARG A 62 -12.13 5.70 -7.47
C ARG A 62 -11.82 4.38 -8.19
N PHE A 63 -10.55 4.01 -8.25
CA PHE A 63 -10.02 2.77 -8.82
C PHE A 63 -9.34 1.93 -7.73
N GLU A 64 -8.92 0.70 -8.09
CA GLU A 64 -8.31 -0.23 -7.14
C GLU A 64 -7.02 0.33 -6.51
N SER A 65 -6.92 0.27 -5.18
CA SER A 65 -5.86 0.88 -4.38
C SER A 65 -5.79 2.41 -4.42
N GLY A 66 -6.72 3.08 -5.10
CA GLY A 66 -6.77 4.55 -5.18
C GLY A 66 -7.04 5.21 -3.83
N ASN A 67 -6.33 6.30 -3.54
CA ASN A 67 -6.56 7.14 -2.37
C ASN A 67 -6.23 8.61 -2.66
N LEU A 68 -7.30 9.41 -2.67
CA LEU A 68 -7.36 10.87 -2.60
C LEU A 68 -8.73 11.23 -1.99
N GLN A 69 -8.85 12.37 -1.31
CA GLN A 69 -10.11 12.82 -0.69
C GLN A 69 -10.59 14.18 -1.20
N LYS A 70 -9.69 15.17 -1.33
CA LYS A 70 -10.02 16.51 -1.80
C LYS A 70 -8.84 17.10 -2.57
N VAL A 71 -9.12 17.90 -3.58
CA VAL A 71 -8.15 18.81 -4.20
C VAL A 71 -8.74 20.21 -4.31
N VAL A 72 -7.95 21.19 -3.93
CA VAL A 72 -8.24 22.63 -4.02
C VAL A 72 -7.19 23.27 -4.91
N LYS A 73 -7.61 24.04 -5.92
CA LYS A 73 -6.71 24.83 -6.77
C LYS A 73 -6.51 26.19 -6.13
N VAL A 74 -5.31 26.44 -5.60
CA VAL A 74 -4.97 27.64 -4.79
C VAL A 74 -4.18 28.70 -5.56
N ALA A 75 -3.64 28.32 -6.73
CA ALA A 75 -3.17 29.24 -7.76
C ALA A 75 -3.29 28.56 -9.13
N GLU A 76 -2.91 29.25 -10.21
CA GLU A 76 -3.10 28.82 -11.60
C GLU A 76 -2.63 27.38 -11.89
N TYR A 77 -1.46 27.01 -11.36
CA TYR A 77 -0.85 25.68 -11.50
C TYR A 77 -0.54 25.01 -10.15
N GLU A 78 -1.13 25.50 -9.05
CA GLU A 78 -0.84 25.04 -7.69
C GLU A 78 -2.07 24.44 -7.00
N TYR A 79 -1.90 23.23 -6.46
CA TYR A 79 -2.98 22.42 -5.92
C TYR A 79 -2.64 21.91 -4.51
N GLN A 80 -3.57 22.08 -3.58
CA GLN A 80 -3.53 21.44 -2.26
C GLN A 80 -4.37 20.16 -2.27
N LEU A 81 -3.78 19.06 -1.79
CA LEU A 81 -4.34 17.72 -1.82
C LEU A 81 -4.57 17.22 -0.38
N THR A 82 -5.76 16.69 -0.12
CA THR A 82 -6.07 15.95 1.10
C THR A 82 -6.15 14.47 0.76
N VAL A 83 -5.31 13.63 1.37
CA VAL A 83 -5.42 12.17 1.23
C VAL A 83 -6.45 11.64 2.24
N ARG A 84 -7.18 10.58 1.89
CA ARG A 84 -8.17 9.99 2.79
C ARG A 84 -7.44 9.21 3.91
N PRO A 85 -7.80 9.41 5.19
CA PRO A 85 -7.40 8.50 6.27
C PRO A 85 -7.80 7.06 5.97
N ASP A 86 -7.16 6.10 6.63
CA ASP A 86 -7.56 4.69 6.53
C ASP A 86 -9.03 4.53 6.95
N LEU A 87 -9.81 3.80 6.15
CA LEU A 87 -11.25 3.64 6.37
C LEU A 87 -11.54 3.11 7.78
N PHE A 88 -12.59 3.68 8.40
CA PHE A 88 -12.98 3.45 9.80
C PHE A 88 -11.95 3.91 10.85
N THR A 89 -11.00 4.77 10.47
CA THR A 89 -10.08 5.46 11.38
C THR A 89 -10.11 6.98 11.19
N ASN A 90 -9.47 7.71 12.10
CA ASN A 90 -9.17 9.14 11.95
C ASN A 90 -7.65 9.42 11.99
N LYS A 91 -6.85 8.47 11.47
CA LYS A 91 -5.38 8.41 11.54
C LYS A 91 -4.81 7.79 10.24
N HIS A 92 -3.49 7.56 10.21
CA HIS A 92 -2.80 6.78 9.18
C HIS A 92 -2.92 7.32 7.75
N THR A 93 -2.81 8.64 7.59
CA THR A 93 -2.56 9.26 6.29
C THR A 93 -1.08 9.09 5.91
N GLN A 94 -0.80 8.28 4.88
CA GLN A 94 0.54 8.12 4.29
C GLN A 94 0.50 7.57 2.85
N TRP A 95 -0.35 6.58 2.57
CA TRP A 95 -0.61 6.14 1.20
C TRP A 95 -1.36 7.22 0.41
N TYR A 96 -1.00 7.34 -0.86
CA TYR A 96 -1.77 8.04 -1.89
C TYR A 96 -1.55 7.31 -3.21
N TYR A 97 -2.60 7.27 -4.02
CA TYR A 97 -2.55 6.79 -5.39
C TYR A 97 -3.71 7.44 -6.14
N PHE A 98 -3.41 8.30 -7.12
CA PHE A 98 -4.41 9.07 -7.84
C PHE A 98 -3.99 9.33 -9.29
N GLN A 99 -4.98 9.48 -10.15
CA GLN A 99 -4.87 9.84 -11.55
C GLN A 99 -5.00 11.36 -11.70
N VAL A 100 -4.29 11.92 -12.68
CA VAL A 100 -4.36 13.31 -13.12
C VAL A 100 -4.53 13.32 -14.64
N THR A 101 -5.51 14.07 -15.14
CA THR A 101 -5.70 14.30 -16.59
C THR A 101 -5.86 15.79 -16.90
N ASN A 102 -6.00 16.12 -18.19
CA ASN A 102 -6.01 17.51 -18.70
C ASN A 102 -4.69 18.26 -18.46
N THR A 103 -3.57 17.54 -18.57
CA THR A 103 -2.21 18.09 -18.39
C THR A 103 -1.79 19.03 -19.51
N GLN A 104 -0.82 19.91 -19.22
CA GLN A 104 -0.09 20.67 -20.23
C GLN A 104 1.40 20.36 -20.16
N ALA A 105 2.04 20.25 -21.33
CA ALA A 105 3.47 19.98 -21.45
C ALA A 105 4.30 21.21 -21.08
N GLY A 106 5.39 21.00 -20.35
CA GLY A 106 6.34 22.07 -19.96
C GLY A 106 5.85 23.05 -18.88
N ILE A 107 4.56 23.04 -18.54
CA ILE A 107 4.03 23.76 -17.37
C ILE A 107 4.55 23.12 -16.08
N VAL A 108 5.06 23.96 -15.16
CA VAL A 108 5.47 23.53 -13.81
C VAL A 108 4.26 23.57 -12.89
N TYR A 109 3.77 22.40 -12.50
CA TYR A 109 2.72 22.25 -11.49
C TYR A 109 3.33 22.10 -10.10
N ARG A 110 2.63 22.59 -9.07
CA ARG A 110 2.99 22.36 -7.65
C ARG A 110 1.87 21.63 -6.93
N PHE A 111 2.17 20.44 -6.39
CA PHE A 111 1.27 19.69 -5.53
C PHE A 111 1.73 19.77 -4.08
N THR A 112 0.78 19.95 -3.16
CA THR A 112 1.01 19.97 -1.71
C THR A 112 0.02 19.05 -1.00
N ILE A 113 0.44 17.88 -0.51
CA ILE A 113 -0.42 17.06 0.36
C ILE A 113 -0.37 17.64 1.77
N ILE A 114 -1.52 18.03 2.35
CA ILE A 114 -1.58 18.85 3.58
C ILE A 114 -1.84 18.09 4.89
N ASN A 115 -2.18 16.81 4.87
CA ASN A 115 -2.75 16.12 6.03
C ASN A 115 -2.03 14.83 6.48
N PHE A 116 -0.73 14.67 6.21
CA PHE A 116 0.04 13.55 6.75
C PHE A 116 0.21 13.66 8.28
N THR A 117 0.19 12.53 9.00
CA THR A 117 0.28 12.50 10.48
C THR A 117 1.65 12.11 11.05
N LYS A 118 2.64 11.74 10.22
CA LYS A 118 3.94 11.24 10.69
C LYS A 118 4.98 12.38 10.82
N PRO A 119 5.75 12.46 11.93
CA PRO A 119 6.81 13.47 12.05
C PRO A 119 8.09 13.13 11.28
N ALA A 120 8.32 11.85 10.97
CA ALA A 120 9.41 11.39 10.14
C ALA A 120 8.85 10.67 8.92
N SER A 121 9.44 10.93 7.74
CA SER A 121 9.09 10.28 6.49
C SER A 121 10.31 10.16 5.58
N LEU A 122 10.29 9.22 4.64
CA LEU A 122 11.39 9.00 3.69
C LEU A 122 11.61 10.20 2.73
N TYR A 123 10.63 11.09 2.59
CA TYR A 123 10.79 12.35 1.87
C TYR A 123 11.88 13.25 2.49
N ASN A 124 12.07 13.21 3.83
CA ASN A 124 13.21 13.87 4.51
C ASN A 124 14.57 13.21 4.22
N ARG A 125 14.59 12.09 3.48
CA ARG A 125 15.79 11.31 3.12
C ARG A 125 15.97 11.18 1.60
N GLY A 126 15.32 12.04 0.81
CA GLY A 126 15.44 12.03 -0.65
C GLY A 126 14.60 10.97 -1.36
N MET A 127 13.55 10.42 -0.73
CA MET A 127 12.51 9.73 -1.49
C MET A 127 11.67 10.76 -2.26
N HIS A 128 11.34 10.44 -3.51
CA HIS A 128 10.45 11.24 -4.36
C HIS A 128 9.11 10.51 -4.57
N PRO A 129 8.01 11.21 -4.90
CA PRO A 129 6.80 10.60 -5.45
C PRO A 129 7.10 9.64 -6.62
N LEU A 130 6.25 8.63 -6.81
CA LEU A 130 6.19 7.94 -8.10
C LEU A 130 5.25 8.68 -9.05
N PHE A 131 5.61 8.61 -10.32
CA PHE A 131 4.86 9.10 -11.46
C PHE A 131 4.84 8.05 -12.57
N TYR A 132 3.76 8.02 -13.33
CA TYR A 132 3.58 7.24 -14.56
C TYR A 132 2.77 8.08 -15.53
N SER A 133 3.11 8.00 -16.83
CA SER A 133 2.40 8.65 -17.92
C SER A 133 2.01 7.56 -18.93
N GLU A 134 0.74 7.51 -19.33
CA GLU A 134 0.30 6.57 -20.37
C GLU A 134 1.00 6.86 -21.70
N ASN A 135 1.22 8.13 -22.04
CA ASN A 135 1.91 8.49 -23.27
C ASN A 135 3.40 8.07 -23.26
N GLU A 136 4.14 8.26 -22.16
CA GLU A 136 5.53 7.79 -22.03
C GLU A 136 5.65 6.26 -22.02
N ALA A 137 4.70 5.57 -21.39
CA ALA A 137 4.63 4.11 -21.43
C ALA A 137 4.39 3.59 -22.85
N ASN A 138 3.46 4.19 -23.59
CA ASN A 138 3.11 3.76 -24.95
C ASN A 138 4.18 4.16 -25.99
N ALA A 139 4.76 5.35 -25.90
CA ALA A 139 5.72 5.86 -26.89
C ALA A 139 7.15 5.37 -26.66
N HIS A 140 7.57 5.27 -25.39
CA HIS A 140 8.98 5.04 -25.03
C HIS A 140 9.20 3.78 -24.16
N ASN A 141 8.14 3.03 -23.83
CA ASN A 141 8.17 1.90 -22.88
C ASN A 141 8.64 2.32 -21.46
N ILE A 142 8.42 3.58 -21.10
CA ILE A 142 8.80 4.13 -19.79
C ILE A 142 7.68 3.89 -18.78
N GLY A 143 7.94 2.98 -17.83
CA GLY A 143 7.04 2.69 -16.71
C GLY A 143 7.17 3.67 -15.54
N TRP A 144 6.79 3.21 -14.34
CA TRP A 144 6.81 4.00 -13.11
C TRP A 144 8.20 4.57 -12.78
N GLN A 145 8.31 5.90 -12.71
CA GLN A 145 9.52 6.64 -12.37
C GLN A 145 9.38 7.41 -11.05
N ARG A 146 10.50 7.69 -10.38
CA ARG A 146 10.56 8.59 -9.20
C ARG A 146 10.85 10.01 -9.70
N ILE A 147 9.95 10.97 -9.45
CA ILE A 147 10.09 12.36 -9.93
C ILE A 147 9.73 13.38 -8.84
N GLY A 148 10.13 14.63 -9.05
CA GLY A 148 9.58 15.79 -8.34
C GLY A 148 10.67 16.71 -7.82
N ASP A 149 10.62 17.97 -8.22
CA ASP A 149 11.57 19.00 -7.84
C ASP A 149 11.13 19.76 -6.59
N GLN A 150 12.06 20.56 -6.04
CA GLN A 150 11.85 21.44 -4.89
C GLN A 150 11.22 20.75 -3.66
N MET A 151 11.49 19.44 -3.51
CA MET A 151 10.86 18.58 -2.51
C MET A 151 11.02 19.10 -1.07
N LYS A 152 9.90 19.27 -0.38
CA LYS A 152 9.85 19.59 1.06
C LYS A 152 8.88 18.68 1.80
N TYR A 153 9.27 18.26 3.00
CA TYR A 153 8.37 17.65 3.98
C TYR A 153 8.53 18.39 5.32
N TYR A 154 7.48 19.05 5.78
CA TYR A 154 7.55 20.00 6.89
C TYR A 154 6.27 19.96 7.74
N ARG A 155 6.33 20.52 8.95
CA ARG A 155 5.19 20.55 9.88
C ARG A 155 4.32 21.78 9.60
N ASN A 156 3.01 21.63 9.66
CA ASN A 156 2.10 22.78 9.66
C ASN A 156 2.17 23.57 10.98
N ASN A 157 1.89 24.87 10.90
CA ASN A 157 1.48 25.70 12.03
C ASN A 157 0.32 25.02 12.81
N GLN A 158 0.14 25.38 14.08
CA GLN A 158 -0.89 24.74 14.91
C GLN A 158 -2.31 24.98 14.35
N GLY A 159 -2.94 23.92 13.85
CA GLY A 159 -4.36 23.92 13.54
C GLY A 159 -5.21 24.07 14.81
N GLN A 160 -6.42 24.60 14.66
CA GLN A 160 -7.31 24.96 15.78
C GLN A 160 -7.63 23.78 16.72
N ASP A 161 -7.61 22.53 16.21
CA ASP A 161 -7.78 21.29 16.98
C ASP A 161 -6.55 20.85 17.81
N GLY A 162 -5.45 21.62 17.81
CA GLY A 162 -4.20 21.27 18.47
C GLY A 162 -3.43 20.09 17.86
N ARG A 163 -3.91 19.52 16.74
CA ARG A 163 -3.24 18.44 16.01
C ARG A 163 -2.17 19.00 15.07
N HIS A 164 -0.99 18.39 15.06
CA HIS A 164 0.03 18.67 14.06
C HIS A 164 -0.14 17.75 12.84
N TYR A 165 -0.33 18.37 11.67
CA TYR A 165 -0.18 17.72 10.38
C TYR A 165 1.16 18.08 9.74
N PHE A 166 1.56 17.29 8.75
CA PHE A 166 2.78 17.44 7.98
C PHE A 166 2.44 17.55 6.50
N PHE A 167 3.08 18.50 5.84
CA PHE A 167 2.87 18.83 4.44
C PHE A 167 3.97 18.17 3.58
N LEU A 168 3.61 17.67 2.41
CA LEU A 168 4.55 17.22 1.37
C LEU A 168 4.35 18.06 0.12
N THR A 169 5.35 18.86 -0.26
CA THR A 169 5.30 19.75 -1.42
C THR A 169 6.34 19.33 -2.45
N TRP A 170 5.91 19.12 -3.70
CA TRP A 170 6.79 18.94 -4.86
C TRP A 170 6.31 19.79 -6.05
N THR A 171 7.25 20.18 -6.90
CA THR A 171 6.96 20.64 -8.26
C THR A 171 7.26 19.54 -9.27
N PHE A 172 6.63 19.59 -10.44
CA PHE A 172 6.91 18.68 -11.56
C PHE A 172 6.45 19.31 -12.88
N GLN A 173 6.90 18.77 -14.00
CA GLN A 173 6.36 19.07 -15.33
C GLN A 173 5.74 17.81 -15.91
N CYS A 174 4.63 17.95 -16.65
CA CYS A 174 4.12 16.85 -17.48
C CYS A 174 4.89 16.82 -18.82
N PRO A 175 5.21 15.62 -19.35
CA PRO A 175 5.86 15.50 -20.65
C PRO A 175 4.90 15.81 -21.81
N HIS A 176 3.60 15.47 -21.67
CA HIS A 176 2.61 15.57 -22.73
C HIS A 176 1.40 16.44 -22.38
N ASN A 177 0.78 17.01 -23.41
CA ASN A 177 -0.52 17.66 -23.35
C ASN A 177 -1.63 16.61 -23.31
N LYS A 178 -2.64 16.81 -22.45
CA LYS A 178 -3.83 15.95 -22.29
C LYS A 178 -3.50 14.48 -22.06
N ASP A 179 -2.43 14.25 -21.30
CA ASP A 179 -1.95 12.94 -20.87
C ASP A 179 -2.83 12.35 -19.76
N THR A 180 -2.72 11.03 -19.57
CA THR A 180 -3.18 10.36 -18.36
C THR A 180 -1.96 10.08 -17.48
N CYS A 181 -1.81 10.86 -16.43
CA CYS A 181 -0.74 10.70 -15.47
C CYS A 181 -1.26 10.04 -14.19
N TYR A 182 -0.40 9.29 -13.49
CA TYR A 182 -0.70 8.72 -12.17
C TYR A 182 0.41 9.06 -11.19
N PHE A 183 0.03 9.39 -9.95
CA PHE A 183 0.95 9.65 -8.83
C PHE A 183 0.73 8.64 -7.70
N ALA A 184 1.80 8.07 -7.16
CA ALA A 184 1.73 7.08 -6.08
C ALA A 184 2.83 7.25 -5.01
N HIS A 185 2.54 6.82 -3.78
CA HIS A 185 3.53 6.82 -2.70
C HIS A 185 4.65 5.79 -2.91
N CYS A 186 4.27 4.57 -3.31
CA CYS A 186 5.16 3.48 -3.71
C CYS A 186 4.52 2.68 -4.85
N TYR A 187 5.28 1.81 -5.53
CA TYR A 187 4.84 1.11 -6.74
C TYR A 187 3.56 0.33 -6.46
N PRO A 188 2.42 0.62 -7.10
CA PRO A 188 1.20 -0.13 -6.84
C PRO A 188 1.40 -1.64 -7.11
N TYR A 189 0.73 -2.47 -6.31
CA TYR A 189 0.58 -3.90 -6.56
C TYR A 189 -0.81 -4.27 -6.08
N THR A 190 -1.76 -4.35 -7.01
CA THR A 190 -3.18 -4.48 -6.65
C THR A 190 -3.57 -5.92 -6.38
N TYR A 191 -4.79 -6.16 -5.88
CA TYR A 191 -5.31 -7.50 -5.71
C TYR A 191 -5.70 -8.13 -7.06
N THR A 192 -6.06 -7.32 -8.07
CA THR A 192 -6.15 -7.78 -9.47
C THR A 192 -4.80 -8.31 -9.96
N ASN A 193 -3.70 -7.56 -9.79
CA ASN A 193 -2.36 -8.02 -10.19
C ASN A 193 -1.95 -9.32 -9.47
N LEU A 194 -2.34 -9.46 -8.20
CA LEU A 194 -2.16 -10.72 -7.49
C LEU A 194 -2.93 -11.86 -8.16
N GLN A 195 -4.23 -11.68 -8.43
CA GLN A 195 -5.06 -12.74 -9.00
C GLN A 195 -4.61 -13.13 -10.42
N GLU A 196 -4.16 -12.18 -11.24
CA GLU A 196 -3.56 -12.43 -12.55
C GLU A 196 -2.29 -13.29 -12.42
N TYR A 197 -1.40 -12.94 -11.49
CA TYR A 197 -0.18 -13.70 -11.23
C TYR A 197 -0.46 -15.12 -10.69
N LEU A 198 -1.39 -15.27 -9.75
CA LEU A 198 -1.82 -16.59 -9.26
C LEU A 198 -2.51 -17.42 -10.34
N SER A 199 -3.23 -16.78 -11.27
CA SER A 199 -3.79 -17.43 -12.45
C SER A 199 -2.68 -17.95 -13.37
N SER A 200 -1.63 -17.15 -13.64
CA SER A 200 -0.50 -17.62 -14.46
C SER A 200 0.22 -18.83 -13.88
N ILE A 201 0.50 -18.86 -12.56
CA ILE A 201 1.09 -20.03 -11.86
C ILE A 201 0.17 -21.26 -11.99
N ASN A 202 -1.14 -21.09 -11.89
CA ASN A 202 -2.10 -22.19 -11.98
C ASN A 202 -2.26 -22.74 -13.41
N ASN A 203 -2.06 -21.90 -14.42
CA ASN A 203 -2.20 -22.27 -15.83
C ASN A 203 -0.90 -22.81 -16.43
N ASP A 204 0.26 -22.55 -15.80
CA ASP A 204 1.54 -23.13 -16.19
C ASP A 204 1.60 -24.65 -15.85
N PRO A 205 1.93 -25.53 -16.82
CA PRO A 205 1.88 -26.98 -16.64
C PRO A 205 3.04 -27.57 -15.81
N VAL A 206 4.02 -26.76 -15.39
CA VAL A 206 5.11 -27.15 -14.48
C VAL A 206 4.85 -26.55 -13.09
N GLN A 207 4.66 -25.24 -13.00
CA GLN A 207 4.49 -24.53 -11.73
C GLN A 207 3.23 -24.96 -10.99
N SER A 208 2.13 -25.26 -11.68
CA SER A 208 0.90 -25.79 -11.06
C SER A 208 1.07 -27.13 -10.34
N LYS A 209 2.10 -27.92 -10.70
CA LYS A 209 2.47 -29.16 -10.00
C LYS A 209 3.32 -28.91 -8.76
N LEU A 210 4.14 -27.85 -8.79
CA LEU A 210 5.01 -27.44 -7.68
C LEU A 210 4.27 -26.58 -6.64
N CYS A 211 3.30 -25.77 -7.07
CA CYS A 211 2.59 -24.80 -6.25
C CYS A 211 1.09 -25.09 -6.15
N LYS A 212 0.65 -25.66 -5.01
CA LYS A 212 -0.79 -25.81 -4.73
C LYS A 212 -1.37 -24.53 -4.12
N ILE A 213 -2.06 -23.76 -4.95
CA ILE A 213 -2.86 -22.59 -4.56
C ILE A 213 -4.20 -23.07 -3.95
N CYS A 214 -4.65 -22.46 -2.86
CA CYS A 214 -5.98 -22.68 -2.25
C CYS A 214 -6.49 -21.39 -1.61
N VAL A 215 -7.80 -21.15 -1.58
CA VAL A 215 -8.37 -20.20 -0.61
C VAL A 215 -8.28 -20.83 0.79
N LEU A 216 -7.86 -20.07 1.82
CA LEU A 216 -7.89 -20.56 3.20
C LEU A 216 -8.86 -19.80 4.11
N CYS A 217 -9.17 -18.55 3.80
CA CYS A 217 -10.36 -17.89 4.33
C CYS A 217 -10.86 -16.82 3.35
N HIS A 218 -12.04 -16.29 3.66
CA HIS A 218 -12.51 -15.02 3.11
C HIS A 218 -12.28 -13.90 4.15
N THR A 219 -12.25 -12.66 3.69
CA THR A 219 -12.14 -11.46 4.53
C THR A 219 -13.51 -10.88 4.93
N ILE A 220 -13.54 -9.66 5.47
CA ILE A 220 -14.78 -9.00 5.91
C ILE A 220 -15.68 -8.71 4.71
N THR A 221 -15.13 -8.11 3.65
CA THR A 221 -15.85 -7.87 2.37
C THR A 221 -15.86 -9.08 1.44
N ARG A 222 -15.59 -10.29 1.98
CA ARG A 222 -15.62 -11.59 1.27
C ARG A 222 -14.56 -11.79 0.18
N ASN A 223 -13.50 -10.96 0.11
CA ASN A 223 -12.36 -11.23 -0.76
C ASN A 223 -11.68 -12.56 -0.41
N MET A 224 -11.12 -13.24 -1.42
CA MET A 224 -10.39 -14.50 -1.25
C MET A 224 -8.96 -14.25 -0.77
N MET A 225 -8.46 -15.13 0.10
CA MET A 225 -7.15 -14.96 0.72
C MET A 225 -6.30 -16.23 0.57
N TYR A 226 -5.51 -16.25 -0.51
CA TYR A 226 -4.93 -17.43 -1.17
C TYR A 226 -3.64 -17.97 -0.55
N VAL A 227 -3.69 -19.16 0.04
CA VAL A 227 -2.50 -19.90 0.43
C VAL A 227 -1.83 -20.56 -0.77
N LEU A 228 -0.53 -20.29 -0.92
CA LEU A 228 0.38 -21.03 -1.79
C LEU A 228 1.15 -22.05 -0.96
N THR A 229 1.44 -23.17 -1.60
CA THR A 229 2.05 -24.37 -1.01
C THR A 229 3.06 -24.87 -2.01
N ILE A 230 4.33 -24.56 -1.82
CA ILE A 230 5.39 -24.78 -2.82
C ILE A 230 6.27 -25.91 -2.32
N THR A 231 5.73 -27.12 -2.45
CA THR A 231 6.18 -28.30 -1.69
C THR A 231 5.69 -29.57 -2.39
N THR A 232 6.37 -30.70 -2.15
CA THR A 232 5.64 -31.97 -2.03
C THR A 232 4.83 -31.94 -0.71
N PRO A 233 3.54 -32.29 -0.72
CA PRO A 233 2.47 -31.31 -0.42
C PRO A 233 2.18 -30.92 1.05
N LEU A 234 1.75 -29.64 1.25
CA LEU A 234 0.99 -28.99 2.37
C LEU A 234 1.77 -28.09 3.37
N LYS A 235 1.40 -26.84 3.72
CA LYS A 235 0.44 -25.78 3.28
C LYS A 235 0.59 -24.57 4.27
N ASN A 236 0.42 -23.26 3.91
CA ASN A 236 0.12 -22.05 4.79
C ASN A 236 1.22 -21.08 5.41
N ARG A 237 1.21 -19.71 5.57
CA ARG A 237 0.56 -18.40 5.12
C ARG A 237 1.16 -17.16 5.95
N VAL A 238 1.14 -15.80 5.79
CA VAL A 238 0.60 -14.66 4.94
C VAL A 238 1.35 -13.30 5.23
N HIS A 239 1.32 -12.20 4.42
CA HIS A 239 0.83 -10.82 4.84
C HIS A 239 0.80 -9.75 3.66
N PRO A 240 0.35 -8.45 3.76
CA PRO A 240 -0.04 -7.61 2.60
C PRO A 240 0.54 -6.19 2.35
N GLY A 241 0.74 -5.35 3.37
CA GLY A 241 0.44 -3.89 3.31
C GLY A 241 1.49 -3.01 2.63
N GLU A 242 2.37 -3.67 1.91
CA GLU A 242 3.69 -3.22 1.51
C GLU A 242 3.86 -3.72 0.08
N THR A 243 3.55 -2.87 -0.90
CA THR A 243 3.52 -3.31 -2.29
C THR A 243 4.92 -3.75 -2.78
N ASN A 244 5.98 -3.20 -2.20
CA ASN A 244 7.36 -3.62 -2.48
C ASN A 244 7.69 -5.02 -1.95
N SER A 245 7.13 -5.47 -0.82
CA SER A 245 7.24 -6.87 -0.39
C SER A 245 6.23 -7.77 -1.09
N SER A 246 5.15 -7.25 -1.70
CA SER A 246 4.40 -7.99 -2.72
C SER A 246 5.25 -8.27 -3.97
N TRP A 247 5.97 -7.26 -4.47
CA TRP A 247 6.91 -7.42 -5.58
C TRP A 247 8.08 -8.35 -5.25
N ILE A 248 8.63 -8.28 -4.03
CA ILE A 248 9.70 -9.19 -3.59
C ILE A 248 9.15 -10.60 -3.29
N MET A 249 7.91 -10.74 -2.84
CA MET A 249 7.23 -12.03 -2.76
C MET A 249 7.03 -12.61 -4.17
N LYS A 250 6.63 -11.81 -5.17
CA LYS A 250 6.59 -12.24 -6.57
C LYS A 250 7.97 -12.73 -7.04
N GLY A 251 9.03 -11.96 -6.82
CA GLY A 251 10.40 -12.37 -7.18
C GLY A 251 10.89 -13.63 -6.45
N PHE A 252 10.53 -13.79 -5.17
CA PHE A 252 10.78 -15.04 -4.44
C PHE A 252 10.02 -16.22 -5.05
N LEU A 253 8.73 -16.03 -5.38
CA LEU A 253 7.87 -17.05 -5.99
C LEU A 253 8.40 -17.44 -7.38
N ASP A 254 8.76 -16.47 -8.22
CA ASP A 254 9.40 -16.71 -9.53
C ASP A 254 10.70 -17.53 -9.38
N TYR A 255 11.52 -17.24 -8.37
CA TYR A 255 12.75 -17.99 -8.08
C TYR A 255 12.48 -19.41 -7.58
N ILE A 256 11.66 -19.58 -6.53
CA ILE A 256 11.42 -20.89 -5.91
C ILE A 256 10.53 -21.81 -6.74
N LEU A 257 9.92 -21.30 -7.82
CA LEU A 257 9.20 -22.10 -8.83
C LEU A 257 10.03 -22.36 -10.09
N GLY A 258 11.21 -21.75 -10.22
CA GLY A 258 12.13 -21.94 -11.34
C GLY A 258 12.95 -23.24 -11.29
N ASP A 259 13.67 -23.51 -12.37
CA ASP A 259 14.40 -24.77 -12.59
C ASP A 259 15.83 -24.80 -12.02
N SER A 260 16.26 -23.79 -11.25
CA SER A 260 17.63 -23.76 -10.71
C SER A 260 17.89 -24.93 -9.73
N SER A 261 19.13 -25.41 -9.69
CA SER A 261 19.58 -26.46 -8.74
C SER A 261 19.21 -26.12 -7.31
N ASP A 262 19.36 -24.85 -6.96
CA ASP A 262 19.19 -24.34 -5.61
C ASP A 262 17.69 -24.24 -5.26
N ALA A 263 16.84 -23.84 -6.22
CA ALA A 263 15.39 -23.87 -6.04
C ALA A 263 14.86 -25.32 -5.96
N GLN A 264 15.42 -26.26 -6.73
CA GLN A 264 15.12 -27.70 -6.60
C GLN A 264 15.50 -28.22 -5.21
N LEU A 265 16.76 -28.06 -4.81
CA LEU A 265 17.27 -28.48 -3.49
C LEU A 265 16.49 -27.84 -2.34
N LEU A 266 16.11 -26.56 -2.46
CA LEU A 266 15.26 -25.90 -1.49
C LEU A 266 13.86 -26.52 -1.44
N ARG A 267 13.21 -26.85 -2.56
CA ARG A 267 11.90 -27.55 -2.57
C ARG A 267 11.97 -28.98 -2.04
N ASP A 268 13.11 -29.66 -2.17
CA ASP A 268 13.34 -31.01 -1.67
C ASP A 268 13.59 -31.05 -0.16
N ILE A 269 14.31 -30.05 0.38
CA ILE A 269 14.56 -29.93 1.83
C ILE A 269 13.41 -29.22 2.54
N PHE A 270 12.75 -28.24 1.92
CA PHE A 270 11.84 -27.33 2.61
C PHE A 270 10.41 -27.30 2.07
N ILE A 271 9.47 -27.48 2.99
CA ILE A 271 8.05 -27.18 2.82
C ILE A 271 7.87 -25.65 2.87
N PHE A 272 7.88 -24.99 1.70
CA PHE A 272 7.55 -23.59 1.55
C PHE A 272 6.05 -23.29 1.54
N ARG A 273 5.67 -22.24 2.25
CA ARG A 273 4.28 -21.85 2.40
C ARG A 273 4.15 -20.34 2.46
N VAL A 274 3.15 -19.79 1.77
CA VAL A 274 3.03 -18.35 1.52
C VAL A 274 1.55 -17.96 1.49
N VAL A 275 1.21 -16.73 1.87
CA VAL A 275 0.09 -15.99 1.23
C VAL A 275 0.61 -14.58 0.94
N PRO A 276 0.51 -14.09 -0.30
CA PRO A 276 1.05 -12.79 -0.70
C PRO A 276 0.15 -11.59 -0.37
N MET A 277 -0.90 -11.75 0.47
CA MET A 277 -1.77 -10.66 0.94
C MET A 277 -2.66 -11.07 2.14
N LEU A 278 -2.57 -10.40 3.32
CA LEU A 278 -3.55 -10.55 4.43
C LEU A 278 -4.78 -9.64 4.35
N ASN A 279 -4.59 -8.46 3.78
CA ASN A 279 -5.55 -7.36 3.81
C ASN A 279 -5.89 -6.97 2.37
N PRO A 280 -6.39 -7.89 1.53
CA PRO A 280 -6.83 -7.53 0.18
C PRO A 280 -7.90 -6.44 0.26
N ASP A 281 -8.78 -6.48 1.26
CA ASP A 281 -9.72 -5.41 1.60
C ASP A 281 -9.01 -4.05 1.70
N GLY A 282 -8.00 -3.92 2.58
CA GLY A 282 -7.20 -2.71 2.73
C GLY A 282 -6.46 -2.28 1.46
N VAL A 283 -5.89 -3.24 0.71
CA VAL A 283 -5.20 -2.97 -0.56
C VAL A 283 -6.18 -2.44 -1.61
N ILE A 284 -7.35 -3.07 -1.78
CA ILE A 284 -8.35 -2.68 -2.78
C ILE A 284 -8.93 -1.30 -2.47
N VAL A 285 -9.19 -0.98 -1.19
CA VAL A 285 -9.72 0.34 -0.82
C VAL A 285 -8.66 1.46 -0.80
N GLY A 286 -7.37 1.14 -0.86
CA GLY A 286 -6.30 2.14 -0.72
C GLY A 286 -6.03 2.60 0.73
N ASN A 287 -6.17 1.70 1.71
CA ASN A 287 -5.68 1.91 3.07
C ASN A 287 -4.16 1.68 3.12
N TYR A 288 -3.46 2.46 3.94
CA TYR A 288 -2.03 2.34 4.22
C TYR A 288 -1.69 1.25 5.26
N ARG A 289 -2.51 1.08 6.30
CA ARG A 289 -2.13 0.25 7.47
C ARG A 289 -3.26 -0.60 8.04
N CYS A 290 -4.46 -0.03 8.20
CA CYS A 290 -5.56 -0.68 8.90
C CYS A 290 -6.39 -1.60 7.98
N SER A 291 -6.96 -2.63 8.59
CA SER A 291 -8.07 -3.40 8.02
C SER A 291 -9.37 -2.58 8.02
N LEU A 292 -10.41 -3.08 7.34
CA LEU A 292 -11.76 -2.49 7.40
C LEU A 292 -12.44 -2.62 8.78
N ALA A 293 -11.81 -3.29 9.76
CA ALA A 293 -12.21 -3.21 11.16
C ALA A 293 -11.72 -1.92 11.85
N GLY A 294 -10.91 -1.08 11.16
CA GLY A 294 -10.27 0.12 11.72
C GLY A 294 -8.97 -0.13 12.47
N TRP A 295 -8.51 -1.39 12.56
CA TRP A 295 -7.34 -1.78 13.35
C TRP A 295 -6.14 -2.22 12.50
N ASP A 296 -4.95 -1.93 13.03
CA ASP A 296 -3.68 -2.49 12.61
C ASP A 296 -3.64 -4.00 12.90
N LEU A 297 -3.50 -4.79 11.84
CA LEU A 297 -3.49 -6.25 11.90
C LEU A 297 -2.22 -6.78 12.58
N ASN A 298 -1.09 -6.06 12.50
CA ASN A 298 0.16 -6.45 13.16
C ASN A 298 0.09 -6.30 14.69
N CYS A 299 -0.80 -5.44 15.20
CA CYS A 299 -1.06 -5.33 16.64
C CYS A 299 -2.05 -6.38 17.16
N ASN A 300 -2.65 -7.21 16.29
CA ASN A 300 -3.78 -8.08 16.62
C ASN A 300 -3.51 -9.59 16.39
N TYR A 301 -2.26 -10.01 16.20
CA TYR A 301 -1.89 -11.44 16.03
C TYR A 301 -2.43 -12.39 17.11
N THR A 302 -2.49 -11.93 18.36
CA THR A 302 -2.99 -12.71 19.51
C THR A 302 -4.51 -12.70 19.64
N SER A 303 -5.23 -11.94 18.81
CA SER A 303 -6.68 -11.83 18.87
C SER A 303 -7.38 -13.17 18.60
N LEU A 304 -8.50 -13.38 19.29
CA LEU A 304 -9.38 -14.54 19.13
C LEU A 304 -10.65 -14.20 18.33
N LEU A 305 -10.85 -12.92 17.98
CA LEU A 305 -12.03 -12.41 17.28
C LEU A 305 -11.94 -12.75 15.78
N LYS A 306 -12.36 -13.97 15.45
CA LYS A 306 -12.40 -14.52 14.08
C LYS A 306 -13.24 -13.66 13.13
N GLU A 307 -14.29 -13.02 13.62
CA GLU A 307 -15.25 -12.27 12.80
C GLU A 307 -14.69 -10.88 12.43
N SER A 308 -13.93 -10.25 13.34
CA SER A 308 -13.26 -8.96 13.10
C SER A 308 -11.91 -9.12 12.39
N PHE A 309 -11.21 -10.23 12.65
CA PHE A 309 -9.87 -10.49 12.11
C PHE A 309 -9.78 -11.90 11.48
N PRO A 310 -10.67 -12.27 10.53
CA PRO A 310 -10.70 -13.62 9.96
C PRO A 310 -9.37 -13.97 9.34
N SER A 311 -8.77 -13.01 8.65
CA SER A 311 -7.51 -13.15 7.96
C SER A 311 -6.35 -13.47 8.94
N VAL A 312 -6.24 -12.78 10.07
CA VAL A 312 -5.28 -13.09 11.15
C VAL A 312 -5.62 -14.42 11.85
N TRP A 313 -6.88 -14.63 12.24
CA TRP A 313 -7.31 -15.80 13.03
C TRP A 313 -7.11 -17.12 12.28
N TYR A 314 -7.54 -17.17 11.02
CA TYR A 314 -7.32 -18.31 10.13
C TYR A 314 -5.85 -18.50 9.76
N THR A 315 -5.01 -17.50 10.02
CA THR A 315 -3.56 -17.63 9.89
C THR A 315 -2.96 -18.22 11.17
N ARG A 316 -3.18 -17.58 12.31
CA ARG A 316 -2.64 -18.04 13.60
C ARG A 316 -3.01 -19.49 13.92
N ASN A 317 -4.26 -19.91 13.78
CA ASN A 317 -4.64 -21.31 14.07
C ASN A 317 -3.91 -22.31 13.18
N MET A 318 -3.63 -21.90 11.97
CA MET A 318 -2.92 -22.67 10.96
C MET A 318 -1.40 -22.69 11.23
N ILE A 319 -0.84 -21.66 11.87
CA ILE A 319 0.49 -21.69 12.49
C ILE A 319 0.47 -22.67 13.66
N CYS A 320 -0.34 -22.40 14.70
CA CYS A 320 -0.35 -23.15 15.95
C CYS A 320 -0.69 -24.64 15.79
N SER A 321 -1.28 -25.04 14.65
CA SER A 321 -1.47 -26.45 14.29
C SER A 321 -0.16 -27.24 14.06
N LYS A 322 0.98 -26.56 13.82
CA LYS A 322 2.27 -27.19 13.52
C LYS A 322 3.45 -26.41 14.13
N LYS A 323 4.38 -27.11 14.78
CA LYS A 323 5.55 -26.53 15.45
C LYS A 323 6.69 -26.27 14.44
N GLU A 324 6.58 -25.19 13.68
CA GLU A 324 7.45 -24.90 12.52
C GLU A 324 8.32 -23.65 12.70
N ASN A 325 9.36 -23.51 11.87
CA ASN A 325 10.17 -22.28 11.82
C ASN A 325 9.40 -21.18 11.07
N ILE A 326 9.20 -20.03 11.73
CA ILE A 326 8.53 -18.86 11.17
C ILE A 326 9.57 -17.90 10.59
N PHE A 327 9.32 -17.35 9.40
CA PHE A 327 10.00 -16.13 8.93
C PHE A 327 8.96 -15.09 8.51
N MET A 328 9.00 -13.93 9.18
CA MET A 328 8.23 -12.75 8.81
C MET A 328 9.14 -11.78 8.05
N TYR A 329 8.63 -11.18 6.99
CA TYR A 329 9.38 -10.33 6.07
C TYR A 329 8.67 -8.98 5.88
N GLY A 330 9.04 -7.99 6.69
CA GLY A 330 8.46 -6.65 6.66
C GLY A 330 9.36 -5.59 6.03
N CYS A 331 8.75 -4.51 5.55
CA CYS A 331 9.42 -3.29 5.13
C CYS A 331 8.89 -2.07 5.89
N ASP A 332 9.77 -1.39 6.61
CA ASP A 332 9.43 -0.17 7.36
C ASP A 332 9.68 1.12 6.54
N ASP A 333 9.18 2.25 7.06
CA ASP A 333 9.45 3.60 6.53
C ASP A 333 10.91 4.07 6.75
N THR A 334 11.85 3.15 7.00
CA THR A 334 13.28 3.44 7.11
C THR A 334 14.11 2.69 6.05
N CYS A 335 13.46 2.00 5.12
CA CYS A 335 14.05 1.13 4.10
C CYS A 335 14.86 -0.03 4.68
N LYS A 336 14.50 -0.53 5.87
CA LYS A 336 15.12 -1.73 6.46
C LYS A 336 14.30 -2.97 6.16
N PHE A 337 15.00 -4.00 5.68
CA PHE A 337 14.48 -5.35 5.55
C PHE A 337 14.67 -6.08 6.88
N ASN A 338 13.56 -6.39 7.55
CA ASN A 338 13.59 -7.12 8.83
C ASN A 338 13.12 -8.56 8.59
N ILE A 339 14.04 -9.51 8.72
CA ILE A 339 13.74 -10.96 8.73
C ILE A 339 13.76 -11.40 10.20
N GLN A 340 12.60 -11.74 10.76
CA GLN A 340 12.52 -12.21 12.14
C GLN A 340 12.20 -13.71 12.20
N LYS A 341 13.02 -14.44 12.95
CA LYS A 341 12.86 -15.88 13.21
C LYS A 341 12.44 -16.10 14.66
N SER A 342 11.21 -16.54 14.89
CA SER A 342 10.77 -16.96 16.22
C SER A 342 11.16 -18.42 16.51
N LYS A 343 11.33 -18.74 17.80
CA LYS A 343 11.44 -20.11 18.32
C LYS A 343 10.43 -20.27 19.46
N GLU A 344 9.25 -20.82 19.18
CA GLU A 344 8.25 -21.08 20.23
C GLU A 344 8.63 -22.27 21.14
N GLY A 345 9.45 -22.00 22.14
CA GLY A 345 9.65 -22.87 23.30
C GLY A 345 8.60 -22.58 24.39
N ILE A 346 7.40 -23.17 24.28
CA ILE A 346 6.31 -22.92 25.24
C ILE A 346 6.65 -23.49 26.63
N ASN A 347 7.12 -22.63 27.53
CA ASN A 347 7.40 -22.98 28.92
C ASN A 347 6.16 -22.75 29.80
N ARG A 348 5.37 -23.80 30.04
CA ARG A 348 4.24 -23.76 30.98
C ARG A 348 4.72 -23.83 32.44
N LYS A 349 4.89 -22.69 33.11
CA LYS A 349 4.73 -22.57 34.57
C LYS A 349 4.09 -21.23 34.93
N GLY A 350 3.16 -21.24 35.87
CA GLY A 350 2.62 -20.02 36.48
C GLY A 350 3.46 -19.59 37.68
N GLY A 351 3.53 -18.28 37.92
CA GLY A 351 4.24 -17.66 39.04
C GLY A 351 4.51 -16.19 38.75
N ASN A 352 4.17 -15.30 39.68
CA ASN A 352 4.43 -13.86 39.54
C ASN A 352 5.92 -13.57 39.74
N VAL A 353 6.58 -12.99 38.75
CA VAL A 353 7.79 -12.18 38.92
C VAL A 353 7.72 -11.00 37.94
N GLU A 354 7.88 -9.78 38.46
CA GLU A 354 8.12 -8.61 37.62
C GLU A 354 9.59 -8.57 37.21
N ASN A 355 9.89 -8.53 35.90
CA ASN A 355 10.84 -7.58 35.28
C ASN A 355 11.17 -7.95 33.82
N GLY A 356 11.45 -6.92 33.01
CA GLY A 356 12.48 -6.93 31.97
C GLY A 356 12.42 -8.01 30.87
N ASN A 357 11.51 -7.86 29.90
CA ASN A 357 11.85 -7.86 28.46
C ASN A 357 10.61 -7.56 27.60
N GLN A 358 10.48 -6.32 27.13
CA GLN A 358 9.53 -5.98 26.06
C GLN A 358 10.18 -6.24 24.70
N GLU A 359 9.81 -7.31 24.02
CA GLU A 359 10.16 -7.49 22.61
C GLU A 359 9.39 -6.46 21.76
N GLN A 360 10.06 -5.38 21.36
CA GLN A 360 9.50 -4.37 20.48
C GLN A 360 9.42 -4.88 19.03
N LEU A 361 8.31 -5.54 18.70
CA LEU A 361 7.99 -5.98 17.35
C LEU A 361 7.63 -4.77 16.46
N TYR A 362 8.65 -4.22 15.81
CA TYR A 362 8.50 -3.12 14.85
C TYR A 362 7.90 -3.59 13.51
N HIS A 363 7.46 -2.62 12.71
CA HIS A 363 6.37 -2.81 11.77
C HIS A 363 6.77 -3.47 10.45
N GLY A 364 6.00 -4.46 10.03
CA GLY A 364 5.88 -4.85 8.63
C GLY A 364 5.33 -6.26 8.41
N GLY A 365 5.13 -6.66 7.15
CA GLY A 365 4.82 -8.03 6.79
C GLY A 365 4.29 -8.27 5.36
N HIS A 366 5.04 -9.10 4.62
CA HIS A 366 4.60 -10.34 3.99
C HIS A 366 5.25 -11.52 4.75
N PHE A 367 4.77 -12.76 4.63
CA PHE A 367 5.42 -13.91 5.32
C PHE A 367 5.82 -15.01 4.33
N LEU A 368 6.97 -15.61 4.62
CA LEU A 368 7.56 -16.75 3.92
C LEU A 368 7.86 -17.85 4.94
N TRP A 369 7.33 -19.05 4.74
CA TRP A 369 7.56 -20.17 5.65
C TRP A 369 8.56 -21.14 5.06
N ILE A 370 9.44 -21.68 5.91
CA ILE A 370 10.57 -22.50 5.50
C ILE A 370 10.72 -23.61 6.54
N HIS A 371 10.09 -24.77 6.29
CA HIS A 371 10.08 -25.93 7.18
C HIS A 371 10.94 -27.07 6.61
N SER A 372 12.08 -27.33 7.27
CA SER A 372 12.94 -28.53 7.09
C SER A 372 12.35 -29.76 7.75
#